data_AF-A0A0V1C1T6-F1
#
_entry.id   AF-A0A0V1C1T6-F1
#
_cell.length_a   1.000
_cell.length_b   1.000
_cell.length_c   1.000
_cell.angle_alpha   90.00
_cell.angle_beta   90.00
_cell.angle_gamma   90.00
#
_symmetry.space_group_name_H-M   'P 1'
#
loop_
_entity.id
_entity.type
_entity.pdbx_description
1 polymer ?
#
loop_
_entity_poly.entity_id
_entity_poly.type
_entity_poly.pdbx_seq_one_letter_code
_entity_poly.pdbx_strand_id
1 'polypeptide(L)'
;MELALLFVTVWKMNLLLAYSRAIVRQTVKNGNLYFAPVAVSDSNSFLTMPCTSRCRMAFCTDNVLSVKQLYCICKFLNGNYSRSSILIFVFMMVYLLCNRMRRKFSTGEEDVHSTGKWKYKQNRGTGDKGQSSLINGERRWKDDATFDAVGAVDELNATLGRARFLSDENGFFDVTEKLIEIQCTLQDICSCIVAPKTANISENLRKRTEFDPQFTIELDHWIDLYAAEVPPLTQFILPGGNPLSSSIHEARCISRRAERSLIPLIRNDEIDPAPIQYLNRLSDLLFVLARYICHILNDTELSYKKKVVYSDLTTSKHPLRHEWKRYYI
;
A
#
# COMPACT_ATOMS: atom_id res chain seq x y z
N MET A 1 7.89 -41.30 10.09
CA MET A 1 7.55 -41.15 8.66
C MET A 1 6.74 -39.88 8.35
N GLU A 2 5.96 -39.32 9.29
CA GLU A 2 5.14 -38.12 9.02
C GLU A 2 5.93 -36.80 8.96
N LEU A 3 7.05 -36.67 9.70
CA LEU A 3 7.91 -35.47 9.63
C LEU A 3 8.69 -35.35 8.30
N ALA A 4 8.99 -36.47 7.63
CA ALA A 4 9.65 -36.48 6.32
C ALA A 4 8.72 -36.01 5.20
N LEU A 5 7.42 -36.33 5.27
CA LEU A 5 6.41 -35.87 4.32
C LEU A 5 6.13 -34.37 4.47
N LEU A 6 6.17 -33.84 5.69
CA LEU A 6 6.04 -32.40 5.96
C LEU A 6 7.23 -31.61 5.41
N PHE A 7 8.46 -32.13 5.58
CA PHE A 7 9.66 -31.52 5.01
C PHE A 7 9.63 -31.53 3.47
N VAL A 8 9.20 -32.63 2.84
CA VAL A 8 9.10 -32.72 1.38
C VAL A 8 8.01 -31.81 0.81
N THR A 9 6.90 -31.59 1.52
CA THR A 9 5.82 -30.69 1.07
C THR A 9 6.18 -29.22 1.27
N VAL A 10 6.80 -28.84 2.40
CA VAL A 10 7.30 -27.49 2.62
C VAL A 10 8.45 -27.15 1.67
N TRP A 11 9.34 -28.12 1.40
CA TRP A 11 10.41 -27.94 0.42
C TRP A 11 9.87 -27.80 -1.01
N LYS A 12 8.85 -28.58 -1.40
CA LYS A 12 8.18 -28.45 -2.71
C LYS A 12 7.40 -27.14 -2.85
N MET A 13 6.77 -26.63 -1.79
CA MET A 13 6.12 -25.32 -1.82
C MET A 13 7.12 -24.17 -1.88
N ASN A 14 8.23 -24.25 -1.15
CA ASN A 14 9.32 -23.29 -1.27
C ASN A 14 10.01 -23.37 -2.64
N LEU A 15 10.11 -24.57 -3.23
CA LEU A 15 10.60 -24.75 -4.60
C LEU A 15 9.63 -24.17 -5.64
N LEU A 16 8.31 -24.32 -5.45
CA LEU A 16 7.27 -23.70 -6.29
C LEU A 16 7.26 -22.17 -6.14
N LEU A 17 7.45 -21.65 -4.93
CA LEU A 17 7.59 -20.21 -4.67
C LEU A 17 8.91 -19.67 -5.24
N ALA A 18 10.01 -20.40 -5.12
CA ALA A 18 11.29 -20.07 -5.75
C ALA A 18 11.20 -20.16 -7.28
N TYR A 19 10.47 -21.14 -7.83
CA TYR A 19 10.16 -21.24 -9.26
C TYR A 19 9.28 -20.07 -9.71
N SER A 20 8.29 -19.65 -8.92
CA SER A 20 7.47 -18.48 -9.22
C SER A 20 8.30 -17.19 -9.22
N ARG A 21 9.24 -17.04 -8.28
CA ARG A 21 10.19 -15.92 -8.23
C ARG A 21 11.23 -15.97 -9.36
N ALA A 22 11.64 -17.17 -9.80
CA ALA A 22 12.54 -17.38 -10.93
C ALA A 22 11.86 -17.14 -12.29
N ILE A 23 10.58 -17.49 -12.42
CA ILE A 23 9.74 -17.17 -13.59
C ILE A 23 9.50 -15.65 -13.68
N VAL A 24 9.36 -14.96 -12.55
CA VAL A 24 9.19 -13.50 -12.50
C VAL A 24 10.49 -12.74 -12.79
N ARG A 25 11.68 -13.34 -12.59
CA ARG A 25 12.96 -12.79 -13.06
C ARG A 25 13.30 -13.26 -14.47
N GLN A 26 12.53 -12.87 -15.49
CA GLN A 26 12.99 -12.99 -16.88
C GLN A 26 12.74 -11.72 -17.70
N THR A 27 13.81 -11.36 -18.41
CA THR A 27 14.09 -10.11 -19.12
C THR A 27 13.11 -9.82 -20.24
N VAL A 28 12.48 -8.64 -20.17
CA VAL A 28 11.79 -8.00 -21.29
C VAL A 28 12.85 -7.57 -22.31
N LYS A 29 12.84 -8.16 -23.50
CA LYS A 29 13.58 -7.65 -24.66
C LYS A 29 12.60 -7.41 -25.79
N ASN A 30 12.51 -6.16 -26.24
CA ASN A 30 11.66 -5.72 -27.36
C ASN A 30 10.18 -6.13 -27.25
N GLY A 31 9.59 -6.05 -26.06
CA GLY A 31 8.14 -6.21 -25.87
C GLY A 31 7.59 -7.63 -26.05
N ASN A 32 8.43 -8.64 -26.26
CA ASN A 32 8.03 -10.05 -26.36
C ASN A 32 8.54 -10.86 -25.18
N LEU A 33 7.65 -11.65 -24.58
CA LEU A 33 7.99 -12.64 -23.54
C LEU A 33 8.53 -13.90 -24.22
N TYR A 34 9.79 -14.25 -23.97
CA TYR A 34 10.38 -15.50 -24.47
C TYR A 34 10.30 -16.57 -23.38
N PHE A 35 9.58 -17.66 -23.65
CA PHE A 35 9.58 -18.86 -22.81
C PHE A 35 10.66 -19.81 -23.34
N ALA A 36 11.66 -20.16 -22.53
CA ALA A 36 12.56 -21.26 -22.86
C ALA A 36 11.92 -22.59 -22.44
N PRO A 37 11.64 -23.54 -23.36
CA PRO A 37 11.18 -24.86 -22.97
C PRO A 37 12.37 -25.68 -22.46
N VAL A 38 12.30 -26.13 -21.20
CA VAL A 38 13.08 -27.30 -20.78
C VAL A 38 12.30 -28.52 -21.25
N ALA A 39 12.88 -29.26 -22.19
CA ALA A 39 12.31 -30.46 -22.76
C ALA A 39 12.06 -31.52 -21.69
N VAL A 40 10.83 -32.03 -21.63
CA VAL A 40 10.54 -33.35 -21.05
C VAL A 40 9.89 -34.16 -22.15
N SER A 41 10.64 -35.14 -22.64
CA SER A 41 10.15 -36.22 -23.50
C SER A 41 9.13 -37.05 -22.73
N ASP A 42 7.92 -37.21 -23.26
CA ASP A 42 7.45 -38.48 -23.80
C ASP A 42 5.94 -38.48 -24.10
N SER A 43 5.66 -38.85 -25.35
CA SER A 43 4.51 -39.57 -25.90
C SER A 43 3.07 -39.19 -25.50
N ASN A 44 2.35 -38.69 -26.52
CA ASN A 44 1.02 -39.10 -26.95
C ASN A 44 -0.05 -39.34 -25.87
N SER A 45 -0.95 -38.36 -25.72
CA SER A 45 -2.39 -38.64 -25.61
C SER A 45 -3.19 -37.34 -25.74
N PHE A 46 -3.84 -37.17 -26.90
CA PHE A 46 -5.02 -36.32 -27.00
C PHE A 46 -6.17 -37.05 -26.32
N LEU A 47 -6.70 -36.51 -25.23
CA LEU A 47 -7.92 -36.99 -24.60
C LEU A 47 -8.93 -35.83 -24.55
N THR A 48 -9.81 -35.82 -25.54
CA THR A 48 -11.11 -35.17 -25.46
C THR A 48 -12.01 -36.05 -24.59
N MET A 49 -12.60 -35.52 -23.53
CA MET A 49 -13.75 -36.16 -22.89
C MET A 49 -14.80 -35.15 -22.42
N PRO A 50 -16.08 -35.59 -22.40
CA PRO A 50 -17.25 -34.75 -22.60
C PRO A 50 -17.81 -34.20 -21.30
N CYS A 51 -18.47 -33.06 -21.43
CA CYS A 51 -19.26 -32.42 -20.40
C CYS A 51 -20.45 -33.32 -20.01
N THR A 52 -20.36 -34.01 -18.86
CA THR A 52 -21.53 -34.64 -18.24
C THR A 52 -21.93 -33.89 -16.97
N SER A 53 -23.21 -33.56 -16.96
CA SER A 53 -23.96 -32.77 -16.01
C SER A 53 -24.13 -33.47 -14.66
N ARG A 54 -23.40 -33.02 -13.62
CA ARG A 54 -23.82 -33.02 -12.20
C ARG A 54 -22.69 -32.51 -11.30
N CYS A 55 -22.55 -31.18 -11.22
CA CYS A 55 -21.96 -30.51 -10.07
C CYS A 55 -22.60 -29.12 -9.96
N ARG A 56 -23.77 -29.03 -9.31
CA ARG A 56 -24.24 -27.75 -8.77
C ARG A 56 -23.46 -27.49 -7.48
N MET A 57 -22.27 -26.89 -7.60
CA MET A 57 -21.74 -26.04 -6.53
C MET A 57 -22.00 -24.60 -6.97
N ALA A 58 -22.94 -23.94 -6.29
CA ALA A 58 -23.14 -22.51 -6.42
C ALA A 58 -21.89 -21.82 -5.85
N PHE A 59 -21.05 -21.29 -6.72
CA PHE A 59 -20.00 -20.34 -6.32
C PHE A 59 -20.67 -18.98 -6.12
N CYS A 60 -20.86 -18.60 -4.86
CA CYS A 60 -21.16 -17.22 -4.49
C CYS A 60 -19.90 -16.38 -4.78
N THR A 61 -20.06 -15.26 -5.48
CA THR A 61 -19.00 -14.57 -6.23
C THR A 61 -18.05 -13.68 -5.42
N ASP A 62 -18.15 -13.64 -4.08
CA ASP A 62 -17.53 -12.55 -3.30
C ASP A 62 -16.60 -12.95 -2.15
N ASN A 63 -16.06 -14.18 -2.09
CA ASN A 63 -15.13 -14.55 -1.01
C ASN A 63 -13.78 -15.06 -1.51
N VAL A 64 -12.71 -14.38 -1.07
CA VAL A 64 -11.33 -14.87 -1.13
C VAL A 64 -11.27 -16.18 -0.33
N LEU A 65 -10.93 -17.28 -1.00
CA LEU A 65 -10.76 -18.57 -0.34
C LEU A 65 -9.59 -18.49 0.66
N SER A 66 -9.87 -18.64 1.95
CA SER A 66 -8.82 -18.71 2.98
C SER A 66 -7.94 -19.95 2.77
N VAL A 67 -6.68 -19.92 3.25
CA VAL A 67 -5.73 -21.04 3.17
C VAL A 67 -6.33 -22.34 3.78
N LYS A 68 -7.20 -22.21 4.80
CA LYS A 68 -7.94 -23.34 5.39
C LYS A 68 -8.98 -23.93 4.44
N GLN A 69 -9.69 -23.10 3.66
CA GLN A 69 -10.65 -23.58 2.66
C GLN A 69 -9.95 -24.25 1.48
N LEU A 70 -8.80 -23.71 1.03
CA LEU A 70 -7.93 -24.35 0.05
C LEU A 70 -7.40 -25.71 0.53
N TYR A 71 -7.01 -25.82 1.80
CA TYR A 71 -6.60 -27.10 2.39
C TYR A 71 -7.74 -28.13 2.42
N CYS A 72 -8.97 -27.71 2.80
CA CYS A 72 -10.15 -28.58 2.76
C CYS A 72 -10.50 -29.04 1.34
N ILE A 73 -10.41 -28.15 0.34
CA ILE A 73 -10.62 -28.48 -1.08
C ILE A 73 -9.55 -29.46 -1.56
N CYS A 74 -8.26 -29.22 -1.26
CA CYS A 74 -7.18 -30.16 -1.59
C CYS A 74 -7.34 -31.53 -0.92
N LYS A 75 -7.84 -31.57 0.33
CA LYS A 75 -8.10 -32.81 1.06
C LYS A 75 -9.30 -33.58 0.49
N PHE A 76 -10.35 -32.88 0.07
CA PHE A 76 -11.51 -33.44 -0.64
C PHE A 76 -11.13 -33.98 -2.02
N LEU A 77 -10.28 -33.25 -2.76
CA LEU A 77 -9.82 -33.65 -4.09
C LEU A 77 -8.85 -34.84 -4.04
N ASN A 78 -7.96 -34.92 -3.04
CA ASN A 78 -7.07 -36.08 -2.83
C ASN A 78 -7.80 -37.39 -2.52
N GLY A 79 -9.05 -37.34 -2.03
CA GLY A 79 -9.83 -38.53 -1.70
C GLY A 79 -10.56 -39.16 -2.88
N ASN A 80 -10.87 -38.39 -3.93
CA ASN A 80 -11.80 -38.81 -4.98
C ASN A 80 -11.28 -38.62 -6.42
N TYR A 81 -10.12 -37.98 -6.61
CA TYR A 81 -9.60 -37.65 -7.94
C TYR A 81 -8.14 -38.06 -8.12
N SER A 82 -7.77 -38.43 -9.35
CA SER A 82 -6.39 -38.80 -9.70
C SER A 82 -5.43 -37.62 -9.53
N ARG A 83 -4.14 -37.90 -9.25
CA ARG A 83 -3.11 -36.86 -9.06
C ARG A 83 -3.03 -35.85 -10.20
N SER A 84 -3.29 -36.29 -11.43
CA SER A 84 -3.31 -35.45 -12.63
C SER A 84 -4.44 -34.41 -12.60
N SER A 85 -5.63 -34.81 -12.13
CA SER A 85 -6.79 -33.91 -12.03
C SER A 85 -6.59 -32.83 -10.96
N ILE A 86 -5.89 -33.15 -9.88
CA ILE A 86 -5.54 -32.19 -8.82
C ILE A 86 -4.53 -31.17 -9.32
N LEU A 87 -3.52 -31.62 -10.06
CA LEU A 87 -2.52 -30.74 -10.65
C LEU A 87 -3.16 -29.74 -11.63
N ILE A 88 -4.05 -30.22 -12.50
CA ILE A 88 -4.79 -29.38 -13.45
C ILE A 88 -5.65 -28.35 -12.70
N PHE A 89 -6.34 -28.75 -11.62
CA PHE A 89 -7.18 -27.84 -10.85
C PHE A 89 -6.38 -26.75 -10.13
N VAL A 90 -5.24 -27.11 -9.52
CA VAL A 90 -4.33 -26.14 -8.89
C VAL A 90 -3.73 -25.20 -9.94
N PHE A 91 -3.32 -25.73 -11.09
CA PHE A 91 -2.80 -24.92 -12.20
C PHE A 91 -3.87 -23.99 -12.75
N MET A 92 -5.12 -24.43 -12.85
CA MET A 92 -6.26 -23.62 -13.29
C MET A 92 -6.60 -22.55 -12.25
N MET A 93 -6.52 -22.84 -10.95
CA MET A 93 -6.70 -21.84 -9.89
C MET A 93 -5.60 -20.79 -9.89
N VAL A 94 -4.34 -21.19 -10.01
CA VAL A 94 -3.21 -20.26 -10.16
C VAL A 94 -3.35 -19.45 -11.44
N TYR A 95 -3.73 -20.07 -12.56
CA TYR A 95 -3.97 -19.39 -13.83
C TYR A 95 -5.15 -18.40 -13.75
N LEU A 96 -6.24 -18.74 -13.07
CA LEU A 96 -7.39 -17.87 -12.86
C LEU A 96 -7.08 -16.71 -11.90
N LEU A 97 -6.30 -16.97 -10.85
CA LEU A 97 -5.78 -15.93 -9.94
C LEU A 97 -4.84 -14.98 -10.69
N CYS A 98 -3.90 -15.51 -11.48
CA CYS A 98 -3.02 -14.73 -12.34
C CYS A 98 -3.81 -13.95 -13.40
N ASN A 99 -4.87 -14.52 -14.01
CA ASN A 99 -5.72 -13.81 -14.96
C ASN A 99 -6.68 -12.81 -14.31
N ARG A 100 -7.05 -12.99 -13.03
CA ARG A 100 -7.83 -12.01 -12.27
C ARG A 100 -6.95 -10.83 -11.86
N MET A 101 -5.70 -11.08 -11.46
CA MET A 101 -4.67 -10.05 -11.30
C MET A 101 -4.42 -9.32 -12.62
N ARG A 102 -4.32 -10.05 -13.74
CA ARG A 102 -4.19 -9.47 -15.09
C ARG A 102 -5.40 -8.65 -15.50
N ARG A 103 -6.63 -9.04 -15.10
CA ARG A 103 -7.87 -8.29 -15.39
C ARG A 103 -8.06 -7.04 -14.53
N LYS A 104 -7.62 -7.04 -13.26
CA LYS A 104 -7.52 -5.80 -12.47
C LYS A 104 -6.55 -4.79 -13.12
N PHE A 105 -5.55 -5.25 -13.88
CA PHE A 105 -4.65 -4.40 -14.68
C PHE A 105 -5.06 -4.19 -16.16
N SER A 106 -6.07 -4.93 -16.66
CA SER A 106 -6.46 -4.94 -18.08
C SER A 106 -7.89 -4.48 -18.32
N THR A 107 -8.63 -4.09 -17.28
CA THR A 107 -9.79 -3.20 -17.44
C THR A 107 -9.26 -1.78 -17.63
N GLY A 108 -8.60 -1.58 -18.77
CA GLY A 108 -8.78 -0.33 -19.46
C GLY A 108 -10.23 -0.32 -19.90
N GLU A 109 -11.11 0.25 -19.07
CA GLU A 109 -12.17 1.05 -19.66
C GLU A 109 -11.43 2.02 -20.58
N GLU A 110 -11.60 1.82 -21.88
CA GLU A 110 -11.28 2.87 -22.82
C GLU A 110 -12.11 4.06 -22.38
N ASP A 111 -11.47 5.02 -21.71
CA ASP A 111 -12.06 6.32 -21.41
C ASP A 111 -12.55 6.90 -22.74
N VAL A 112 -13.84 6.76 -22.99
CA VAL A 112 -14.58 7.43 -24.05
C VAL A 112 -14.72 8.89 -23.63
N HIS A 113 -13.59 9.61 -23.59
CA HIS A 113 -13.42 11.05 -23.73
C HIS A 113 -11.97 11.50 -23.38
N SER A 114 -10.97 11.10 -24.17
CA SER A 114 -9.91 12.05 -24.54
C SER A 114 -9.23 11.67 -25.86
N THR A 115 -9.64 12.32 -26.96
CA THR A 115 -8.83 12.37 -28.20
C THR A 115 -7.66 13.34 -28.08
N GLY A 116 -7.31 13.77 -26.86
CA GLY A 116 -6.14 14.58 -26.57
C GLY A 116 -4.93 13.67 -26.35
N LYS A 117 -4.09 13.49 -27.36
CA LYS A 117 -2.73 12.96 -27.13
C LYS A 117 -2.07 13.78 -26.03
N TRP A 118 -1.77 13.16 -24.89
CA TRP A 118 -0.99 13.78 -23.82
C TRP A 118 0.36 14.22 -24.37
N LYS A 119 0.52 15.53 -24.61
CA LYS A 119 1.79 16.11 -25.04
C LYS A 119 2.56 16.56 -23.82
N TYR A 120 3.80 16.09 -23.68
CA TYR A 120 4.73 16.67 -22.71
C TYR A 120 4.79 18.19 -22.87
N LYS A 121 4.83 18.92 -21.75
CA LYS A 121 4.88 20.39 -21.74
C LYS A 121 6.02 20.88 -22.65
N GLN A 122 5.68 21.54 -23.75
CA GLN A 122 6.65 22.02 -24.74
C GLN A 122 7.47 23.20 -24.21
N ASN A 123 6.88 24.04 -23.35
CA ASN A 123 7.54 25.20 -22.74
C ASN A 123 8.06 24.88 -21.32
N ARG A 124 9.21 24.21 -21.26
CA ARG A 124 10.01 23.98 -20.03
C ARG A 124 10.82 25.24 -19.67
N GLY A 125 11.29 25.38 -18.44
CA GLY A 125 12.08 26.53 -17.98
C GLY A 125 11.30 27.78 -17.55
N THR A 126 9.97 27.77 -17.68
CA THR A 126 9.11 28.88 -17.21
C THR A 126 9.21 29.15 -15.70
N GLY A 127 9.80 28.26 -14.93
CA GLY A 127 10.03 28.42 -13.49
C GLY A 127 11.47 28.74 -13.08
N ASP A 128 12.37 29.02 -14.04
CA ASP A 128 13.81 29.22 -13.78
C ASP A 128 14.10 30.51 -13.03
N LYS A 129 13.22 31.51 -13.16
CA LYS A 129 13.28 32.77 -12.40
C LYS A 129 12.70 32.65 -10.97
N GLY A 130 12.43 31.43 -10.49
CA GLY A 130 11.96 31.20 -9.12
C GLY A 130 10.45 31.35 -8.91
N GLN A 131 9.65 31.56 -9.96
CA GLN A 131 8.19 31.67 -9.87
C GLN A 131 7.48 30.46 -10.47
N SER A 132 6.27 30.16 -10.00
CA SER A 132 5.37 29.16 -10.58
C SER A 132 3.95 29.72 -10.71
N SER A 133 3.07 29.01 -11.42
CA SER A 133 1.69 29.45 -11.66
C SER A 133 0.69 28.61 -10.87
N LEU A 134 -0.32 29.27 -10.31
CA LEU A 134 -1.54 28.66 -9.78
C LEU A 134 -2.46 28.21 -10.91
N ILE A 135 -3.58 27.56 -10.56
CA ILE A 135 -4.52 27.02 -11.54
C ILE A 135 -5.23 28.10 -12.37
N ASN A 136 -5.38 29.31 -11.82
CA ASN A 136 -5.93 30.49 -12.50
C ASN A 136 -4.89 31.23 -13.37
N GLY A 137 -3.64 30.75 -13.42
CA GLY A 137 -2.54 31.37 -14.15
C GLY A 137 -1.75 32.44 -13.38
N GLU A 138 -2.21 32.85 -12.19
CA GLU A 138 -1.51 33.78 -11.31
C GLU A 138 -0.11 33.26 -10.99
N ARG A 139 0.92 34.12 -11.08
CA ARG A 139 2.31 33.75 -10.79
C ARG A 139 2.72 34.19 -9.41
N ARG A 140 3.16 33.24 -8.58
CA ARG A 140 3.74 33.49 -7.25
C ARG A 140 5.18 32.97 -7.19
N TRP A 141 5.95 33.47 -6.24
CA TRP A 141 7.29 32.96 -5.95
C TRP A 141 7.21 31.56 -5.37
N LYS A 142 8.17 30.68 -5.65
CA LYS A 142 8.15 29.27 -5.23
C LYS A 142 8.26 29.06 -3.71
N ASP A 143 8.69 30.07 -2.97
CA ASP A 143 8.73 30.11 -1.50
C ASP A 143 7.42 30.67 -0.88
N ASP A 144 6.42 31.00 -1.71
CA ASP A 144 5.07 31.33 -1.26
C ASP A 144 4.44 30.15 -0.50
N ALA A 145 3.64 30.47 0.52
CA ALA A 145 3.00 29.48 1.39
C ALA A 145 2.15 28.47 0.61
N THR A 146 1.56 28.85 -0.54
CA THR A 146 0.80 27.92 -1.39
C THR A 146 1.69 26.82 -1.93
N PHE A 147 2.90 27.13 -2.40
CA PHE A 147 3.80 26.13 -2.97
C PHE A 147 4.55 25.32 -1.91
N ASP A 148 4.84 25.91 -0.73
CA ASP A 148 5.34 25.14 0.41
C ASP A 148 4.31 24.09 0.88
N ALA A 149 3.04 24.48 0.94
CA ALA A 149 1.94 23.57 1.26
C ALA A 149 1.80 22.43 0.23
N VAL A 150 1.75 22.75 -1.06
CA VAL A 150 1.70 21.74 -2.13
C VAL A 150 2.91 20.81 -2.08
N GLY A 151 4.12 21.36 -1.90
CA GLY A 151 5.35 20.58 -1.84
C GLY A 151 5.38 19.62 -0.65
N ALA A 152 4.90 20.06 0.52
CA ALA A 152 4.82 19.20 1.70
C ALA A 152 3.80 18.05 1.53
N VAL A 153 2.67 18.32 0.89
CA VAL A 153 1.66 17.30 0.57
C VAL A 153 2.16 16.32 -0.49
N ASP A 154 2.87 16.80 -1.52
CA ASP A 154 3.48 15.95 -2.55
C ASP A 154 4.60 15.06 -1.97
N GLU A 155 5.40 15.59 -1.04
CA GLU A 155 6.41 14.80 -0.32
C GLU A 155 5.77 13.69 0.54
N LEU A 156 4.63 13.98 1.19
CA LEU A 156 3.84 12.94 1.85
C LEU A 156 3.40 11.87 0.86
N ASN A 157 2.84 12.30 -0.27
CA ASN A 157 2.32 11.41 -1.31
C ASN A 157 3.42 10.47 -1.84
N ALA A 158 4.59 11.02 -2.17
CA ALA A 158 5.76 10.23 -2.59
C ALA A 158 6.23 9.24 -1.52
N THR A 159 6.22 9.66 -0.24
CA THR A 159 6.59 8.79 0.89
C THR A 159 5.61 7.63 1.06
N LEU A 160 4.31 7.88 0.90
CA LEU A 160 3.29 6.81 0.90
C LEU A 160 3.48 5.84 -0.26
N GLY A 161 3.99 6.29 -1.40
CA GLY A 161 4.37 5.42 -2.51
C GLY A 161 5.42 4.37 -2.12
N ARG A 162 6.39 4.73 -1.26
CA ARG A 162 7.37 3.79 -0.69
C ARG A 162 6.72 2.83 0.30
N ALA A 163 5.86 3.34 1.18
CA ALA A 163 5.11 2.49 2.12
C ALA A 163 4.24 1.46 1.39
N ARG A 164 3.56 1.87 0.32
CA ARG A 164 2.75 1.00 -0.55
C ARG A 164 3.56 -0.14 -1.15
N PHE A 165 4.73 0.16 -1.71
CA PHE A 165 5.62 -0.88 -2.24
C PHE A 165 5.99 -1.92 -1.17
N LEU A 166 6.35 -1.45 0.03
CA LEU A 166 6.70 -2.32 1.15
C LEU A 166 5.48 -3.11 1.67
N SER A 167 4.26 -2.54 1.65
CA SER A 167 3.02 -3.23 2.00
C SER A 167 2.77 -4.42 1.07
N ASP A 168 2.92 -4.22 -0.24
CA ASP A 168 2.79 -5.29 -1.24
C ASP A 168 3.83 -6.39 -1.05
N GLU A 169 5.10 -6.04 -0.81
CA GLU A 169 6.16 -7.03 -0.57
C GLU A 169 5.90 -7.90 0.67
N ASN A 170 5.21 -7.35 1.66
CA ASN A 170 4.85 -8.05 2.90
C ASN A 170 3.43 -8.65 2.88
N GLY A 171 2.69 -8.53 1.78
CA GLY A 171 1.36 -9.13 1.59
C GLY A 171 0.19 -8.38 2.23
N PHE A 172 0.38 -7.12 2.63
CA PHE A 172 -0.67 -6.25 3.19
C PHE A 172 -1.47 -5.54 2.08
N PHE A 173 -2.15 -6.32 1.24
CA PHE A 173 -2.86 -5.78 0.07
C PHE A 173 -4.03 -4.85 0.41
N ASP A 174 -4.69 -5.08 1.55
CA ASP A 174 -5.74 -4.21 2.07
C ASP A 174 -5.17 -2.82 2.42
N VAL A 175 -4.03 -2.80 3.11
CA VAL A 175 -3.32 -1.55 3.43
C VAL A 175 -2.84 -0.87 2.15
N THR A 176 -2.32 -1.63 1.17
CA THR A 176 -1.94 -1.09 -0.15
C THR A 176 -3.11 -0.37 -0.82
N GLU A 177 -4.30 -1.00 -0.87
CA GLU A 177 -5.50 -0.38 -1.46
C GLU A 177 -5.85 0.93 -0.72
N LYS A 178 -5.80 0.95 0.61
CA LYS A 178 -6.04 2.19 1.39
C LYS A 178 -4.99 3.27 1.17
N LEU A 179 -3.73 2.90 1.06
CA LEU A 179 -2.66 3.85 0.73
C LEU A 179 -2.85 4.46 -0.66
N ILE A 180 -3.33 3.69 -1.65
CA ILE A 180 -3.65 4.23 -2.99
C ILE A 180 -4.79 5.25 -2.90
N GLU A 181 -5.87 4.93 -2.19
CA GLU A 181 -7.00 5.84 -1.97
C GLU A 181 -6.51 7.16 -1.34
N ILE A 182 -5.68 7.09 -0.29
CA ILE A 182 -5.07 8.26 0.35
C ILE A 182 -4.19 9.05 -0.63
N GLN A 183 -3.36 8.40 -1.45
CA GLN A 183 -2.51 9.09 -2.43
C GLN A 183 -3.35 9.89 -3.45
N CYS A 184 -4.52 9.38 -3.85
CA CYS A 184 -5.47 10.11 -4.68
C CYS A 184 -6.06 11.31 -3.93
N THR A 185 -6.53 11.12 -2.70
CA THR A 185 -7.08 12.21 -1.88
C THR A 185 -6.05 13.31 -1.60
N LEU A 186 -4.77 12.98 -1.43
CA LEU A 186 -3.70 13.98 -1.30
C LEU A 186 -3.53 14.82 -2.57
N GLN A 187 -3.79 14.25 -3.76
CA GLN A 187 -3.80 15.00 -5.01
C GLN A 187 -4.99 15.97 -5.08
N ASP A 188 -6.13 15.59 -4.51
CA ASP A 188 -7.29 16.49 -4.37
C ASP A 188 -6.97 17.65 -3.42
N ILE A 189 -6.27 17.37 -2.31
CA ILE A 189 -5.76 18.42 -1.41
C ILE A 189 -4.83 19.38 -2.16
N CYS A 190 -3.87 18.87 -2.94
CA CYS A 190 -3.01 19.73 -3.77
C CYS A 190 -3.83 20.60 -4.74
N SER A 191 -4.87 20.04 -5.34
CA SER A 191 -5.77 20.75 -6.26
C SER A 191 -6.56 21.85 -5.57
N CYS A 192 -7.01 21.61 -4.34
CA CYS A 192 -7.65 22.61 -3.48
C CYS A 192 -6.69 23.75 -3.14
N ILE A 193 -5.44 23.43 -2.76
CA ILE A 193 -4.43 24.43 -2.37
C ILE A 193 -4.09 25.38 -3.52
N VAL A 194 -3.92 24.88 -4.74
CA VAL A 194 -3.58 25.71 -5.91
C VAL A 194 -4.77 26.50 -6.48
N ALA A 195 -5.96 26.33 -5.90
CA ALA A 195 -7.21 26.96 -6.31
C ALA A 195 -7.79 27.82 -5.17
N PRO A 196 -7.11 28.91 -4.74
CA PRO A 196 -7.56 29.71 -3.61
C PRO A 196 -8.98 30.24 -3.81
N LYS A 197 -9.70 30.53 -2.71
CA LYS A 197 -11.10 31.00 -2.74
C LYS A 197 -11.28 32.25 -3.60
N THR A 198 -10.30 33.14 -3.62
CA THR A 198 -10.28 34.37 -4.43
C THR A 198 -9.94 34.14 -5.90
N ALA A 199 -9.53 32.92 -6.29
CA ALA A 199 -9.18 32.63 -7.67
C ALA A 199 -10.37 32.80 -8.62
N ASN A 200 -10.18 33.59 -9.67
CA ASN A 200 -11.15 33.73 -10.75
C ASN A 200 -11.06 32.52 -11.70
N ILE A 201 -11.82 31.47 -11.39
CA ILE A 201 -11.90 30.22 -12.15
C ILE A 201 -13.36 29.90 -12.50
N SER A 202 -13.57 29.05 -13.52
CA SER A 202 -14.92 28.62 -13.88
C SER A 202 -15.56 27.79 -12.77
N GLU A 203 -16.89 27.84 -12.67
CA GLU A 203 -17.67 27.07 -11.68
C GLU A 203 -17.39 25.57 -11.76
N ASN A 204 -17.29 25.03 -12.98
CA ASN A 204 -16.93 23.62 -13.19
C ASN A 204 -15.52 23.28 -12.70
N LEU A 205 -14.57 24.21 -12.79
CA LEU A 205 -13.23 24.00 -12.24
C LEU A 205 -13.25 24.10 -10.71
N ARG A 206 -13.99 25.06 -10.16
CA ARG A 206 -14.17 25.23 -8.70
C ARG A 206 -14.69 23.95 -8.04
N LYS A 207 -15.75 23.35 -8.59
CA LYS A 207 -16.32 22.07 -8.10
C LYS A 207 -15.34 20.90 -8.15
N ARG A 208 -14.44 20.86 -9.15
CA ARG A 208 -13.42 19.79 -9.26
C ARG A 208 -12.24 19.98 -8.30
N THR A 209 -12.05 21.18 -7.78
CA THR A 209 -10.98 21.52 -6.83
C THR A 209 -11.47 21.60 -5.39
N GLU A 210 -12.78 21.40 -5.17
CA GLU A 210 -13.38 21.35 -3.85
C GLU A 210 -12.99 20.03 -3.15
N PHE A 211 -12.72 20.11 -1.85
CA PHE A 211 -12.35 18.95 -1.05
C PHE A 211 -13.56 18.42 -0.29
N ASP A 212 -13.88 17.14 -0.44
CA ASP A 212 -15.03 16.53 0.24
C ASP A 212 -14.69 16.20 1.71
N PRO A 213 -15.40 16.78 2.71
CA PRO A 213 -15.20 16.46 4.11
C PRO A 213 -15.45 14.99 4.47
N GLN A 214 -16.24 14.26 3.67
CA GLN A 214 -16.54 12.84 3.89
C GLN A 214 -15.29 11.96 3.92
N PHE A 215 -14.23 12.35 3.19
CA PHE A 215 -12.96 11.62 3.22
C PHE A 215 -12.35 11.58 4.62
N THR A 216 -12.61 12.58 5.47
CA THR A 216 -12.13 12.57 6.87
C THR A 216 -12.87 11.53 7.70
N ILE A 217 -14.18 11.38 7.49
CA ILE A 217 -15.04 10.41 8.19
C ILE A 217 -14.61 8.98 7.83
N GLU A 218 -14.22 8.76 6.58
CA GLU A 218 -13.69 7.47 6.14
C GLU A 218 -12.41 7.07 6.90
N LEU A 219 -11.51 8.02 7.17
CA LEU A 219 -10.31 7.76 7.97
C LEU A 219 -10.65 7.36 9.41
N ASP A 220 -11.68 7.97 10.02
CA ASP A 220 -12.16 7.60 11.36
C ASP A 220 -12.57 6.12 11.39
N HIS A 221 -13.33 5.65 10.39
CA HIS A 221 -13.72 4.25 10.30
C HIS A 221 -12.53 3.30 10.14
N TRP A 222 -11.52 3.67 9.35
CA TRP A 222 -10.32 2.85 9.19
C TRP A 222 -9.47 2.84 10.46
N ILE A 223 -9.38 3.95 11.18
CA ILE A 223 -8.72 4.01 12.48
C ILE A 223 -9.35 2.99 13.43
N ASP A 224 -10.68 3.01 13.57
CA ASP A 224 -11.40 2.07 14.44
C ASP A 224 -11.17 0.61 14.03
N LEU A 225 -11.19 0.33 12.72
CA LEU A 225 -10.96 -1.01 12.15
C LEU A 225 -9.59 -1.55 12.53
N TYR A 226 -8.52 -0.80 12.27
CA TYR A 226 -7.15 -1.27 12.54
C TYR A 226 -6.77 -1.18 14.03
N ALA A 227 -7.37 -0.25 14.77
CA ALA A 227 -7.15 -0.11 16.21
C ALA A 227 -7.70 -1.32 16.99
N ALA A 228 -8.78 -1.94 16.52
CA ALA A 228 -9.37 -3.13 17.14
C ALA A 228 -8.44 -4.36 17.11
N GLU A 229 -7.52 -4.41 16.15
CA GLU A 229 -6.59 -5.54 15.92
C GLU A 229 -5.25 -5.36 16.65
N VAL A 230 -5.02 -4.23 17.34
CA VAL A 230 -3.77 -3.96 18.06
C VAL A 230 -3.98 -3.93 19.57
N PRO A 231 -2.98 -4.40 20.35
CA PRO A 231 -3.06 -4.31 21.80
C PRO A 231 -3.13 -2.85 22.28
N PRO A 232 -3.89 -2.60 23.36
CA PRO A 232 -4.08 -1.26 23.90
C PRO A 232 -2.74 -0.65 24.31
N LEU A 233 -2.54 0.62 23.96
CA LEU A 233 -1.29 1.31 24.23
C LEU A 233 -1.30 1.92 25.64
N THR A 234 -0.30 1.56 26.46
CA THR A 234 -0.16 2.07 27.84
C THR A 234 0.98 3.07 28.02
N GLN A 235 1.89 3.16 27.05
CA GLN A 235 3.09 3.99 27.09
C GLN A 235 3.40 4.56 25.70
N PHE A 236 4.15 5.65 25.62
CA PHE A 236 4.64 6.12 24.33
C PHE A 236 5.57 5.09 23.69
N ILE A 237 5.45 4.90 22.38
CA ILE A 237 6.32 4.04 21.58
C ILE A 237 7.37 4.86 20.84
N LEU A 238 8.54 4.28 20.62
CA LEU A 238 9.52 4.80 19.68
C LEU A 238 9.06 4.43 18.26
N PRO A 239 9.02 5.39 17.31
CA PRO A 239 8.65 5.11 15.94
C PRO A 239 9.68 4.16 15.32
N GLY A 240 9.24 2.95 14.95
CA GLY A 240 10.13 1.89 14.48
C GLY A 240 9.41 0.57 14.29
N GLY A 241 10.08 -0.52 14.66
CA GLY A 241 9.65 -1.90 14.37
C GLY A 241 10.32 -2.39 13.09
N ASN A 242 9.53 -2.96 12.17
CA ASN A 242 10.02 -3.43 10.88
C ASN A 242 10.17 -2.28 9.86
N PRO A 243 10.83 -2.50 8.70
CA PRO A 243 11.03 -1.47 7.68
C PRO A 243 9.73 -0.83 7.17
N LEU A 244 8.63 -1.60 7.05
CA LEU A 244 7.34 -1.08 6.60
C LEU A 244 6.71 -0.18 7.67
N SER A 245 6.61 -0.66 8.92
CA SER A 245 6.09 0.12 10.05
C SER A 245 6.88 1.42 10.26
N SER A 246 8.21 1.34 10.18
CA SER A 246 9.10 2.50 10.24
C SER A 246 8.83 3.50 9.12
N SER A 247 8.63 3.02 7.87
CA SER A 247 8.29 3.89 6.74
C SER A 247 6.93 4.57 6.89
N ILE A 248 5.94 3.90 7.51
CA ILE A 248 4.63 4.51 7.79
C ILE A 248 4.76 5.55 8.91
N HIS A 249 5.58 5.30 9.93
CA HIS A 249 5.87 6.32 10.95
C HIS A 249 6.59 7.55 10.38
N GLU A 250 7.45 7.40 9.37
CA GLU A 250 8.03 8.52 8.63
C GLU A 250 6.95 9.32 7.89
N ALA A 251 6.07 8.63 7.14
CA ALA A 251 4.93 9.27 6.48
C ALA A 251 4.03 10.01 7.48
N ARG A 252 3.79 9.46 8.67
CA ARG A 252 3.05 10.13 9.75
C ARG A 252 3.70 11.47 10.14
N CYS A 253 5.03 11.51 10.30
CA CYS A 253 5.75 12.73 10.63
C CYS A 253 5.65 13.77 9.51
N ILE A 254 5.73 13.33 8.25
CA ILE A 254 5.59 14.18 7.07
C ILE A 254 4.15 14.70 6.94
N SER A 255 3.14 13.88 7.25
CA SER A 255 1.73 14.30 7.28
C SER A 255 1.50 15.46 8.24
N ARG A 256 2.06 15.37 9.46
CA ARG A 256 2.02 16.47 10.43
C ARG A 256 2.76 17.71 9.94
N ARG A 257 3.79 17.57 9.09
CA ARG A 257 4.48 18.72 8.49
C ARG A 257 3.64 19.38 7.41
N ALA A 258 2.99 18.58 6.55
CA ALA A 258 2.02 19.07 5.58
C ALA A 258 0.85 19.79 6.27
N GLU A 259 0.30 19.21 7.34
CA GLU A 259 -0.73 19.86 8.16
C GLU A 259 -0.31 21.27 8.59
N ARG A 260 0.93 21.44 9.07
CA ARG A 260 1.44 22.75 9.52
C ARG A 260 1.63 23.74 8.37
N SER A 261 2.03 23.30 7.18
CA SER A 261 2.23 24.21 6.04
C SER A 261 0.92 24.74 5.46
N LEU A 262 -0.22 24.08 5.71
CA LEU A 262 -1.55 24.60 5.34
C LEU A 262 -2.06 25.69 6.31
N ILE A 263 -1.55 25.77 7.55
CA ILE A 263 -2.06 26.70 8.58
C ILE A 263 -2.03 28.17 8.12
N PRO A 264 -0.94 28.70 7.52
CA PRO A 264 -0.92 30.07 7.04
C PRO A 264 -2.02 30.37 6.01
N LEU A 265 -2.28 29.42 5.11
CA LEU A 265 -3.30 29.57 4.05
C LEU A 265 -4.71 29.64 4.64
N ILE A 266 -5.00 28.82 5.66
CA ILE A 266 -6.30 28.90 6.36
C ILE A 266 -6.43 30.20 7.15
N ARG A 267 -5.37 30.62 7.84
CA ARG A 267 -5.41 31.88 8.62
C ARG A 267 -5.65 33.10 7.74
N ASN A 268 -5.20 33.03 6.49
CA ASN A 268 -5.43 34.06 5.47
C ASN A 268 -6.74 33.87 4.68
N ASP A 269 -7.57 32.88 5.05
CA ASP A 269 -8.81 32.51 4.35
C ASP A 269 -8.64 32.18 2.86
N GLU A 270 -7.46 31.65 2.48
CA GLU A 270 -7.16 31.29 1.08
C GLU A 270 -7.78 29.95 0.68
N ILE A 271 -7.92 29.00 1.62
CA ILE A 271 -8.43 27.65 1.38
C ILE A 271 -9.48 27.25 2.43
N ASP A 272 -10.27 26.21 2.12
CA ASP A 272 -11.20 25.62 3.08
C ASP A 272 -10.45 24.90 4.23
N PRO A 273 -11.00 24.84 5.45
CA PRO A 273 -10.38 24.08 6.55
C PRO A 273 -10.45 22.55 6.45
N ALA A 274 -11.32 21.97 5.63
CA ALA A 274 -11.51 20.52 5.54
C ALA A 274 -10.22 19.72 5.23
N PRO A 275 -9.31 20.14 4.33
CA PRO A 275 -8.03 19.47 4.12
C PRO A 275 -7.15 19.34 5.37
N ILE A 276 -7.16 20.33 6.29
CA ILE A 276 -6.39 20.21 7.55
C ILE A 276 -6.99 19.15 8.44
N GLN A 277 -8.32 19.05 8.52
CA GLN A 277 -8.98 18.00 9.31
C GLN A 277 -8.61 16.62 8.79
N TYR A 278 -8.58 16.45 7.46
CA TYR A 278 -8.13 15.20 6.84
C TYR A 278 -6.67 14.88 7.18
N LEU A 279 -5.73 15.83 7.03
CA LEU A 279 -4.31 15.58 7.33
C LEU A 279 -4.06 15.28 8.81
N ASN A 280 -4.79 15.96 9.70
CA ASN A 280 -4.75 15.70 11.13
C ASN A 280 -5.15 14.25 11.42
N ARG A 281 -6.31 13.81 10.87
CA ARG A 281 -6.81 12.46 11.03
C ARG A 281 -5.95 11.40 10.34
N LEU A 282 -5.39 11.71 9.18
CA LEU A 282 -4.46 10.85 8.46
C LEU A 282 -3.23 10.55 9.31
N SER A 283 -2.75 11.52 10.10
CA SER A 283 -1.61 11.27 10.99
C SER A 283 -1.95 10.27 12.12
N ASP A 284 -3.19 10.23 12.59
CA ASP A 284 -3.67 9.22 13.55
C ASP A 284 -3.80 7.85 12.88
N LEU A 285 -4.38 7.78 11.68
CA LEU A 285 -4.47 6.54 10.91
C LEU A 285 -3.09 5.94 10.63
N LEU A 286 -2.13 6.75 10.17
CA LEU A 286 -0.77 6.28 9.92
C LEU A 286 -0.08 5.81 11.20
N PHE A 287 -0.40 6.40 12.36
CA PHE A 287 0.06 5.86 13.64
C PHE A 287 -0.51 4.46 13.90
N VAL A 288 -1.82 4.28 13.78
CA VAL A 288 -2.49 2.99 13.99
C VAL A 288 -2.02 1.93 13.00
N LEU A 289 -1.90 2.25 11.71
CA LEU A 289 -1.40 1.35 10.68
C LEU A 289 0.03 0.87 10.95
N ALA A 290 0.92 1.77 11.39
CA ALA A 290 2.28 1.40 11.74
C ALA A 290 2.30 0.36 12.88
N ARG A 291 1.45 0.55 13.91
CA ARG A 291 1.30 -0.41 15.01
C ARG A 291 0.69 -1.73 14.55
N TYR A 292 -0.37 -1.67 13.74
CA TYR A 292 -1.05 -2.83 13.17
C TYR A 292 -0.07 -3.72 12.41
N ILE A 293 0.71 -3.14 11.49
CA ILE A 293 1.70 -3.88 10.72
C ILE A 293 2.80 -4.46 11.62
N CYS A 294 3.29 -3.70 12.61
CA CYS A 294 4.27 -4.22 13.56
C CYS A 294 3.73 -5.44 14.31
N HIS A 295 2.48 -5.36 14.78
CA HIS A 295 1.81 -6.43 15.50
C HIS A 295 1.61 -7.68 14.63
N ILE A 296 1.06 -7.55 13.42
CA ILE A 296 0.79 -8.67 12.51
C ILE A 296 2.08 -9.38 12.07
N LEU A 297 3.16 -8.62 11.85
CA LEU A 297 4.47 -9.20 11.53
C LEU A 297 5.19 -9.81 12.74
N ASN A 298 4.58 -9.78 13.93
CA ASN A 298 5.18 -10.23 15.20
C ASN A 298 6.53 -9.56 15.49
N ASP A 299 6.70 -8.31 15.03
CA ASP A 299 7.86 -7.50 15.38
C ASP A 299 7.53 -6.68 16.65
N THR A 300 8.57 -6.22 17.35
CA THR A 300 8.36 -5.58 18.66
C THR A 300 8.37 -4.06 18.57
N GLU A 301 7.31 -3.46 19.12
CA GLU A 301 7.29 -2.05 19.47
C GLU A 301 8.22 -1.79 20.66
N LEU A 302 8.94 -0.67 20.65
CA LEU A 302 9.80 -0.26 21.76
C LEU A 302 9.13 0.86 22.56
N SER A 303 8.99 0.67 23.86
CA SER A 303 8.53 1.69 24.81
C SER A 303 9.57 2.80 24.97
N TYR A 304 9.10 4.04 24.91
CA TYR A 304 9.88 5.20 25.34
C TYR A 304 10.21 5.09 26.84
N LYS A 305 11.49 5.30 27.18
CA LYS A 305 11.92 5.47 28.57
C LYS A 305 12.64 6.79 28.73
N LYS A 306 12.19 7.59 29.70
CA LYS A 306 12.86 8.84 30.08
C LYS A 306 14.30 8.52 30.52
N LYS A 307 15.27 9.26 29.97
CA LYS A 307 16.68 9.13 30.37
C LYS A 307 16.82 9.51 31.85
N VAL A 308 17.41 8.62 32.64
CA VAL A 308 17.76 8.90 34.04
C VAL A 308 19.17 9.49 34.06
N VAL A 309 19.35 10.62 34.76
CA VAL A 309 20.67 11.19 35.03
C VAL A 309 21.23 10.47 36.24
N TYR A 310 22.35 9.77 36.09
CA TYR A 310 23.04 9.16 37.22
C TYR A 310 23.86 10.24 37.92
N SER A 311 23.29 10.90 38.93
CA SER A 311 24.09 11.61 39.94
C SER A 311 24.59 10.57 40.94
N ASP A 312 25.92 10.44 41.03
CA ASP A 312 26.69 9.55 41.91
C ASP A 312 26.77 8.06 41.52
N LEU A 313 27.59 7.78 40.50
CA LEU A 313 28.13 6.43 40.24
C LEU A 313 29.25 6.10 41.25
N THR A 314 28.93 6.01 42.54
CA THR A 314 29.74 5.25 43.49
C THR A 314 29.15 3.85 43.63
N THR A 315 29.46 2.95 42.69
CA THR A 315 29.83 1.56 42.98
C THR A 315 30.05 0.76 41.69
N SER A 316 31.13 -0.01 41.76
CA SER A 316 31.59 -1.04 40.85
C SER A 316 30.49 -1.88 40.18
N LYS A 317 30.24 -1.65 38.89
CA LYS A 317 30.08 -2.68 37.84
C LYS A 317 29.94 -1.97 36.49
N HIS A 318 30.73 -2.41 35.52
CA HIS A 318 31.04 -1.71 34.28
C HIS A 318 29.77 -1.35 33.44
N PRO A 319 29.72 -0.18 32.77
CA PRO A 319 28.46 0.44 32.31
C PRO A 319 27.96 -0.01 30.92
N LEU A 320 28.49 -1.11 30.38
CA LEU A 320 28.30 -1.52 28.97
C LEU A 320 27.46 -2.79 28.81
N ARG A 321 26.45 -2.99 29.66
CA ARG A 321 25.43 -4.00 29.38
C ARG A 321 24.42 -3.40 28.40
N HIS A 322 24.46 -3.88 27.15
CA HIS A 322 23.44 -3.63 26.13
C HIS A 322 22.10 -4.26 26.55
N GLU A 323 21.43 -3.68 27.56
CA GLU A 323 20.11 -4.11 28.03
C GLU A 323 18.99 -3.45 27.22
N TRP A 324 19.07 -3.50 25.88
CA TRP A 324 18.02 -2.98 24.99
C TRP A 324 16.71 -3.76 25.17
N LYS A 325 16.77 -5.00 25.67
CA LYS A 325 15.59 -5.81 26.04
C LYS A 325 14.64 -5.14 27.03
N ARG A 326 15.12 -4.19 27.84
CA ARG A 326 14.24 -3.46 28.77
C ARG A 326 13.22 -2.57 28.05
N TYR A 327 13.45 -2.21 26.78
CA TYR A 327 12.58 -1.30 26.03
C TYR A 327 11.44 -2.01 25.30
N TYR A 328 11.37 -3.35 25.34
CA TYR A 328 10.33 -4.13 24.66
C TYR A 328 9.00 -3.99 25.42
N ILE A 329 7.90 -3.89 24.68
CA ILE A 329 6.53 -3.83 25.20
C ILE A 329 5.92 -5.22 25.27
#